data_AF-A0A914ZS23-F1
#
_entry.id   AF-A0A914ZS23-F1
#
_cell.length_a   1.000
_cell.length_b   1.000
_cell.length_c   1.000
_cell.angle_alpha   90.00
_cell.angle_beta   90.00
_cell.angle_gamma   90.00
#
_symmetry.space_group_name_H-M   'P 1'
#
loop_
_entity.id
_entity.type
_entity.pdbx_description
1 polymer ?
#
loop_
_entity_poly.entity_id
_entity_poly.type
_entity_poly.pdbx_seq_one_letter_code
_entity_poly.pdbx_strand_id
1 'polypeptide(L)'
;SVHRCAPNPFSEMFVTTVSYPVTVDGTLMGVSAVDVPVTELIQLAHSSSLGSRSYTFMMDNNGYVMFHPQLRPIDPVTKQTKPNYNNVDILELEVPQNQQLMRSSMINCDNIDAHKLDILFATEDVQRVYRQTNTYYAECIQDALFTVGMAVASGDEKRIRPRKPIDYGSVEMSWFEGPNWRMHPQWRYCLVNDTDALSTPEESFAVYVKQMRVTGKLPKLCEPRRALVDRFLFDMKVTNGLTNSWDVSWKKNRRNQIHLVFFSTPSGMIKFWNELPNGLSNTDPNWIESVTTPVPKSTPQSIPTQQSSSYSHYVLDENRRSSEDRYFRRAVRMRNHIVVDVNLKTKLWYSSEAASAYGNPENVSLLMTASKALYVDGALIGVAGMEFTVDSFAKTLSKMGCGPQDDRRWCLLLDEHAYVVYSSLKNTRYGNVFSTNSDERKGNLLGRWFGTINRITERTMSLLLKNNFYTE
;
A
#
# COMPACT_ATOMS: atom_id res chain seq x y z
N SER A 1 -25.57 1.53 -25.46
CA SER A 1 -24.52 2.54 -25.21
C SER A 1 -23.93 2.29 -23.83
N VAL A 2 -22.64 2.51 -23.61
CA VAL A 2 -22.07 2.34 -22.25
C VAL A 2 -22.26 3.65 -21.49
N HIS A 3 -22.96 3.63 -20.36
CA HIS A 3 -23.10 4.77 -19.46
C HIS A 3 -21.99 4.72 -18.40
N ARG A 4 -21.36 5.88 -18.18
CA ARG A 4 -20.14 6.02 -17.38
C ARG A 4 -20.42 5.93 -15.88
N CYS A 5 -19.38 5.49 -15.18
CA CYS A 5 -19.19 5.51 -13.73
C CYS A 5 -20.13 6.43 -12.98
N ALA A 6 -21.10 5.81 -12.27
CA ALA A 6 -21.93 6.44 -11.26
C ALA A 6 -21.76 5.70 -9.93
N PRO A 7 -21.93 6.36 -8.77
CA PRO A 7 -22.10 5.65 -7.51
C PRO A 7 -23.41 4.87 -7.59
N ASN A 8 -23.39 3.57 -7.30
CA ASN A 8 -24.62 2.81 -7.17
C ASN A 8 -25.37 3.31 -5.92
N PRO A 9 -26.65 3.72 -5.99
CA PRO A 9 -27.40 4.16 -4.82
C PRO A 9 -27.56 3.07 -3.73
N PHE A 10 -27.26 1.81 -4.04
CA PHE A 10 -27.29 0.67 -3.13
C PHE A 10 -25.90 0.11 -2.76
N SER A 11 -24.80 0.65 -3.30
CA SER A 11 -23.43 0.29 -2.89
C SER A 11 -22.41 1.39 -3.19
N GLU A 12 -21.45 1.63 -2.28
CA GLU A 12 -20.37 2.62 -2.43
C GLU A 12 -19.30 2.22 -3.48
N MET A 13 -19.70 1.61 -4.61
CA MET A 13 -18.81 1.14 -5.66
C MET A 13 -19.06 1.90 -6.97
N PHE A 14 -17.97 2.24 -7.66
CA PHE A 14 -18.03 2.78 -9.02
C PHE A 14 -18.39 1.66 -10.01
N VAL A 15 -19.40 1.90 -10.83
CA VAL A 15 -19.88 0.93 -11.83
C VAL A 15 -19.97 1.56 -13.21
N THR A 16 -19.58 0.86 -14.26
CA THR A 16 -19.94 1.23 -15.63
C THR A 16 -21.14 0.40 -16.08
N THR A 17 -22.07 1.01 -16.79
CA THR A 17 -23.32 0.36 -17.19
C THR A 17 -23.29 0.08 -18.68
N VAL A 18 -23.37 -1.18 -19.08
CA VAL A 18 -23.54 -1.57 -20.48
C VAL A 18 -25.03 -1.61 -20.79
N SER A 19 -25.50 -0.79 -21.75
CA SER A 19 -26.91 -0.73 -22.10
C SER A 19 -27.19 -1.11 -23.56
N TYR A 20 -28.36 -1.70 -23.80
CA TYR A 20 -28.84 -2.12 -25.12
C TYR A 20 -30.32 -1.71 -25.31
N PRO A 21 -30.67 -0.99 -26.40
CA PRO A 21 -32.05 -0.61 -26.67
C PRO A 21 -32.88 -1.83 -27.08
N VAL A 22 -34.05 -1.99 -26.48
CA VAL A 22 -35.01 -3.05 -26.80
C VAL A 22 -36.06 -2.47 -27.73
N THR A 23 -36.11 -2.95 -28.97
CA THR A 23 -37.05 -2.48 -30.00
C THR A 23 -37.97 -3.60 -30.46
N VAL A 24 -39.26 -3.32 -30.58
CA VAL A 24 -40.27 -4.23 -31.15
C VAL A 24 -40.92 -3.51 -32.32
N ASP A 25 -40.92 -4.15 -33.50
CA ASP A 25 -41.46 -3.59 -34.75
C ASP A 25 -40.97 -2.16 -35.06
N GLY A 26 -39.67 -1.93 -34.85
CA GLY A 26 -39.04 -0.62 -35.07
C GLY A 26 -39.34 0.43 -34.01
N THR A 27 -40.14 0.10 -32.98
CA THR A 27 -40.47 1.00 -31.87
C THR A 27 -39.60 0.71 -30.65
N LEU A 28 -38.98 1.73 -30.06
CA LEU A 28 -38.21 1.61 -28.81
C LEU A 28 -39.15 1.31 -27.64
N MET A 29 -39.01 0.12 -27.07
CA MET A 29 -39.81 -0.33 -25.92
C MET A 29 -39.12 -0.05 -24.58
N GLY A 30 -37.79 0.02 -24.58
CA GLY A 30 -37.02 0.30 -23.37
C GLY A 30 -35.53 0.09 -23.57
N VAL A 31 -34.79 0.05 -22.47
CA VAL A 31 -33.34 -0.18 -22.45
C VAL A 31 -33.05 -1.27 -21.43
N SER A 32 -32.38 -2.34 -21.87
CA SER A 32 -31.80 -3.33 -20.96
C SER A 32 -30.39 -2.87 -20.59
N ALA A 33 -30.01 -3.02 -19.32
CA ALA A 33 -28.71 -2.57 -18.84
C ALA A 33 -28.13 -3.51 -17.79
N VAL A 34 -26.82 -3.63 -17.77
CA VAL A 34 -26.05 -4.41 -16.79
C VAL A 34 -24.94 -3.54 -16.23
N ASP A 35 -24.85 -3.47 -14.91
CA ASP A 35 -23.78 -2.77 -14.21
C ASP A 35 -22.58 -3.67 -13.99
N VAL A 36 -21.40 -3.16 -14.36
CA VAL A 36 -20.10 -3.82 -14.17
C VAL A 36 -19.29 -2.99 -13.19
N PRO A 37 -18.92 -3.54 -12.02
CA PRO A 37 -18.03 -2.86 -11.09
C PRO A 37 -16.68 -2.55 -11.72
N VAL A 38 -16.20 -1.31 -11.58
CA VAL A 38 -14.88 -0.90 -12.09
C VAL A 38 -13.76 -1.76 -11.47
N THR A 39 -13.97 -2.24 -10.24
CA THR A 39 -13.06 -3.18 -9.57
C THR A 39 -12.87 -4.48 -10.33
N GLU A 40 -13.88 -5.01 -11.03
CA GLU A 40 -13.72 -6.21 -11.86
C GLU A 40 -12.86 -5.93 -13.10
N LEU A 41 -13.01 -4.75 -13.72
CA LEU A 41 -12.18 -4.33 -14.85
C LEU A 41 -10.70 -4.19 -14.42
N ILE A 42 -10.45 -3.56 -13.27
CA ILE A 42 -9.11 -3.44 -12.69
C ILE A 42 -8.52 -4.83 -12.40
N GLN A 43 -9.32 -5.76 -11.89
CA GLN A 43 -8.87 -7.12 -11.60
C GLN A 43 -8.64 -8.00 -12.83
N LEU A 44 -9.24 -7.67 -13.98
CA LEU A 44 -8.90 -8.30 -15.26
C LEU A 44 -7.58 -7.72 -15.81
N ALA A 45 -7.37 -6.41 -15.65
CA ALA A 45 -6.16 -5.70 -16.04
C ALA A 45 -5.05 -5.77 -14.97
N HIS A 46 -5.01 -6.84 -14.18
CA HIS A 46 -4.34 -6.89 -12.89
C HIS A 46 -2.82 -6.61 -12.95
N SER A 47 -2.37 -5.73 -12.06
CA SER A 47 -0.98 -5.24 -11.99
C SER A 47 0.04 -6.29 -11.56
N SER A 48 -0.37 -7.42 -10.95
CA SER A 48 0.56 -8.52 -10.59
C SER A 48 1.28 -9.16 -11.79
N SER A 49 0.69 -9.03 -12.98
CA SER A 49 1.35 -9.40 -14.24
C SER A 49 2.43 -8.38 -14.65
N LEU A 50 2.27 -7.13 -14.19
CA LEU A 50 3.17 -6.01 -14.36
C LEU A 50 4.04 -5.82 -13.12
N GLY A 51 4.82 -4.74 -13.12
CA GLY A 51 5.75 -4.43 -12.05
C GLY A 51 5.09 -3.48 -11.08
N SER A 52 5.60 -3.43 -9.85
CA SER A 52 4.94 -2.66 -8.80
C SER A 52 5.02 -1.13 -8.99
N ARG A 53 5.77 -0.66 -10.00
CA ARG A 53 5.73 0.74 -10.48
C ARG A 53 4.95 0.90 -11.76
N SER A 54 4.82 -0.17 -12.55
CA SER A 54 3.98 -0.23 -13.74
C SER A 54 2.50 -0.34 -13.38
N TYR A 55 1.63 0.03 -14.30
CA TYR A 55 0.19 -0.02 -14.09
C TYR A 55 -0.57 -0.08 -15.41
N THR A 56 -1.81 -0.53 -15.31
CA THR A 56 -2.80 -0.43 -16.37
C THR A 56 -3.74 0.74 -16.10
N PHE A 57 -4.33 1.26 -17.16
CA PHE A 57 -5.37 2.27 -17.10
C PHE A 57 -6.35 2.03 -18.25
N MET A 58 -7.52 2.64 -18.14
CA MET A 58 -8.52 2.58 -19.19
C MET A 58 -9.14 3.96 -19.36
N MET A 59 -9.40 4.35 -20.60
CA MET A 59 -10.04 5.61 -20.94
C MET A 59 -11.07 5.41 -22.03
N ASP A 60 -11.98 6.36 -22.17
CA ASP A 60 -12.87 6.41 -23.31
C ASP A 60 -12.20 7.08 -24.53
N ASN A 61 -12.90 7.09 -25.66
CA ASN A 61 -12.45 7.72 -26.91
C ASN A 61 -12.32 9.25 -26.85
N ASN A 62 -12.68 9.91 -25.75
CA ASN A 62 -12.47 11.34 -25.55
C ASN A 62 -11.22 11.62 -24.70
N GLY A 63 -10.60 10.61 -24.10
CA GLY A 63 -9.46 10.72 -23.19
C GLY A 63 -9.84 10.76 -21.70
N TYR A 64 -11.12 10.57 -21.36
CA TYR A 64 -11.58 10.54 -19.98
C TYR A 64 -11.28 9.19 -19.34
N VAL A 65 -10.66 9.24 -18.17
CA VAL A 65 -10.14 8.06 -17.50
C VAL A 65 -11.24 7.33 -16.73
N MET A 66 -11.39 6.03 -17.00
CA MET A 66 -12.26 5.10 -16.28
C MET A 66 -11.60 4.61 -14.99
N PHE A 67 -10.34 4.17 -15.08
CA PHE A 67 -9.52 3.86 -13.93
C PHE A 67 -8.05 4.15 -14.21
N HIS A 68 -7.35 4.64 -13.18
CA HIS A 68 -5.92 4.93 -13.19
C HIS A 68 -5.43 5.03 -11.73
N PRO A 69 -4.19 4.64 -11.39
CA PRO A 69 -3.71 4.71 -10.00
C PRO A 69 -3.70 6.11 -9.36
N GLN A 70 -3.63 7.17 -10.17
CA GLN A 70 -3.72 8.56 -9.70
C GLN A 70 -5.15 9.12 -9.70
N LEU A 71 -6.13 8.41 -10.27
CA LEU A 71 -7.52 8.85 -10.22
C LEU A 71 -8.03 8.74 -8.78
N ARG A 72 -8.41 9.88 -8.20
CA ARG A 72 -8.90 9.98 -6.81
C ARG A 72 -10.32 10.55 -6.81
N PRO A 73 -11.33 9.70 -7.06
CA PRO A 73 -12.71 10.16 -7.26
C PRO A 73 -13.42 10.53 -5.97
N ILE A 74 -12.91 10.11 -4.81
CA ILE A 74 -13.47 10.41 -3.49
C ILE A 74 -12.58 11.44 -2.78
N ASP A 75 -13.20 12.43 -2.14
CA ASP A 75 -12.51 13.37 -1.28
C ASP A 75 -12.12 12.70 0.05
N PRO A 76 -10.84 12.76 0.47
CA PRO A 76 -10.37 12.06 1.65
C PRO A 76 -10.98 12.61 2.96
N VAL A 77 -11.41 13.87 2.98
CA VAL A 77 -11.96 14.56 4.15
C VAL A 77 -13.46 14.38 4.22
N THR A 78 -14.20 14.74 3.16
CA THR A 78 -15.67 14.70 3.18
C THR A 78 -16.22 13.29 2.93
N LYS A 79 -15.40 12.37 2.41
CA LYS A 79 -15.79 11.04 1.95
C LYS A 79 -16.86 11.05 0.84
N GLN A 80 -17.08 12.20 0.21
CA GLN A 80 -17.99 12.35 -0.91
C GLN A 80 -17.25 12.23 -2.23
N THR A 81 -17.99 11.92 -3.29
CA THR A 81 -17.44 11.96 -4.64
C THR A 81 -17.08 13.40 -5.02
N LYS A 82 -15.93 13.57 -5.66
CA LYS A 82 -15.50 14.87 -6.17
C LYS A 82 -16.40 15.28 -7.35
N PRO A 83 -16.74 16.57 -7.48
CA PRO A 83 -17.38 17.06 -8.69
C PRO A 83 -16.55 16.68 -9.93
N ASN A 84 -17.23 16.27 -11.01
CA ASN A 84 -16.60 15.92 -12.30
C ASN A 84 -15.55 14.81 -12.25
N TYR A 85 -15.55 13.94 -11.23
CA TYR A 85 -14.59 12.83 -11.14
C TYR A 85 -14.59 11.88 -12.35
N ASN A 86 -15.69 11.86 -13.10
CA ASN A 86 -15.92 11.05 -14.30
C ASN A 86 -15.49 11.75 -15.61
N ASN A 87 -15.00 12.99 -15.53
CA ASN A 87 -14.53 13.81 -16.64
C ASN A 87 -13.07 14.22 -16.45
N VAL A 88 -12.27 13.37 -15.80
CA VAL A 88 -10.84 13.62 -15.58
C VAL A 88 -10.06 13.07 -16.77
N ASP A 89 -9.29 13.94 -17.40
CA ASP A 89 -8.43 13.58 -18.52
C ASP A 89 -7.13 12.89 -18.07
N ILE A 90 -6.54 12.05 -18.93
CA ILE A 90 -5.24 11.43 -18.64
C ILE A 90 -4.12 12.46 -18.41
N LEU A 91 -4.15 13.59 -19.11
CA LEU A 91 -3.15 14.67 -18.96
C LEU A 91 -3.31 15.46 -17.65
N GLU A 92 -4.44 15.32 -16.97
CA GLU A 92 -4.62 15.88 -15.62
C GLU A 92 -4.03 14.96 -14.54
N LEU A 93 -3.96 13.66 -14.82
CA LEU A 93 -3.41 12.65 -13.90
C LEU A 93 -1.91 12.46 -14.05
N GLU A 94 -1.42 12.59 -15.28
CA GLU A 94 -0.01 12.47 -15.61
C GLU A 94 0.44 13.69 -16.40
N VAL A 95 1.55 14.30 -15.97
CA VAL A 95 2.15 15.46 -16.64
C VAL A 95 3.41 14.99 -17.38
N PRO A 96 3.30 14.46 -18.61
CA PRO A 96 4.45 14.06 -19.41
C PRO A 96 5.17 15.28 -20.00
N GLN A 97 6.42 15.09 -20.42
CA GLN A 97 7.17 16.11 -21.18
C GLN A 97 6.52 16.46 -22.52
N ASN A 98 5.91 15.48 -23.22
CA ASN A 98 5.21 15.69 -24.49
C ASN A 98 3.75 15.23 -24.39
N GLN A 99 2.88 16.16 -23.98
CA GLN A 99 1.45 15.90 -23.74
C GLN A 99 0.67 15.57 -25.01
N GLN A 100 0.98 16.26 -26.13
CA GLN A 100 0.26 16.07 -27.38
C GLN A 100 0.47 14.66 -27.93
N LEU A 101 1.72 14.21 -27.96
CA LEU A 101 2.08 12.86 -28.40
C LEU A 101 1.38 11.78 -27.55
N MET A 102 1.45 11.91 -26.22
CA MET A 102 0.84 10.95 -25.30
C MET A 102 -0.66 10.84 -25.51
N ARG A 103 -1.36 11.97 -25.60
CA ARG A 103 -2.81 11.98 -25.77
C ARG A 103 -3.21 11.41 -27.13
N SER A 104 -2.55 11.84 -28.21
CA SER A 104 -2.91 11.39 -29.56
C SER A 104 -2.66 9.90 -29.75
N SER A 105 -1.56 9.36 -29.23
CA SER A 105 -1.24 7.94 -29.37
C SER A 105 -2.25 7.07 -28.61
N MET A 106 -2.67 7.51 -27.42
CA MET A 106 -3.64 6.77 -26.59
C MET A 106 -5.06 6.83 -27.18
N ILE A 107 -5.51 8.00 -27.65
CA ILE A 107 -6.87 8.13 -28.21
C ILE A 107 -6.98 7.42 -29.56
N ASN A 108 -5.96 7.52 -30.41
CA ASN A 108 -5.98 6.90 -31.73
C ASN A 108 -5.55 5.43 -31.72
N CYS A 109 -5.15 4.90 -30.55
CA CYS A 109 -4.60 3.56 -30.40
C CYS A 109 -3.45 3.30 -31.39
N ASP A 110 -2.62 4.31 -31.59
CA ASP A 110 -1.50 4.23 -32.51
C ASP A 110 -0.36 3.45 -31.84
N ASN A 111 -0.23 2.18 -32.24
CA ASN A 111 0.75 1.24 -31.72
C ASN A 111 2.00 1.14 -32.58
N ILE A 112 2.21 2.04 -33.54
CA ILE A 112 3.36 1.98 -34.44
C ILE A 112 4.68 2.06 -33.65
N ASP A 113 4.76 2.89 -32.60
CA ASP A 113 5.91 2.96 -31.71
C ASP A 113 5.50 3.15 -30.24
N ALA A 114 6.04 2.31 -29.34
CA ALA A 114 5.84 2.48 -27.90
C ALA A 114 6.54 3.77 -27.42
N HIS A 115 5.79 4.68 -26.80
CA HIS A 115 6.34 5.97 -26.39
C HIS A 115 6.93 5.91 -24.98
N LYS A 116 8.19 6.34 -24.86
CA LYS A 116 8.88 6.46 -23.58
C LYS A 116 8.79 7.90 -23.08
N LEU A 117 8.16 8.12 -21.93
CA LEU A 117 7.91 9.44 -21.35
C LEU A 117 8.36 9.48 -19.89
N ASP A 118 8.92 10.61 -19.48
CA ASP A 118 9.17 10.92 -18.08
C ASP A 118 7.94 11.57 -17.46
N ILE A 119 7.52 11.05 -16.30
CA ILE A 119 6.40 11.54 -15.51
C ILE A 119 6.79 11.76 -14.05
N LEU A 120 5.95 12.52 -13.34
CA LEU A 120 5.95 12.61 -11.89
C LEU A 120 4.82 11.74 -11.34
N PHE A 121 5.19 10.70 -10.58
CA PHE A 121 4.22 9.78 -9.98
C PHE A 121 4.04 10.12 -8.50
N ALA A 122 2.87 10.65 -8.16
CA ALA A 122 2.52 11.00 -6.78
C ALA A 122 2.03 9.78 -5.98
N THR A 123 2.31 9.75 -4.68
CA THR A 123 1.77 8.77 -3.74
C THR A 123 1.29 9.50 -2.50
N GLU A 124 0.43 8.85 -1.72
CA GLU A 124 -0.02 9.36 -0.41
C GLU A 124 -0.63 10.76 -0.50
N ASP A 125 -1.66 10.92 -1.32
CA ASP A 125 -2.34 12.21 -1.48
C ASP A 125 -1.40 13.38 -1.86
N VAL A 126 -0.43 13.10 -2.75
CA VAL A 126 0.61 14.06 -3.21
C VAL A 126 1.67 14.40 -2.15
N GLN A 127 1.72 13.71 -1.02
CA GLN A 127 2.78 13.91 -0.02
C GLN A 127 4.16 13.46 -0.49
N ARG A 128 4.23 12.51 -1.42
CA ARG A 128 5.49 12.01 -2.00
C ARG A 128 5.39 11.91 -3.50
N VAL A 129 6.42 12.38 -4.21
CA VAL A 129 6.44 12.47 -5.68
C VAL A 129 7.74 11.88 -6.21
N TYR A 130 7.60 10.92 -7.13
CA TYR A 130 8.75 10.22 -7.70
C TYR A 130 8.86 10.51 -9.20
N ARG A 131 10.08 10.83 -9.64
CA ARG A 131 10.39 10.83 -11.07
C ARG A 131 10.39 9.39 -11.58
N GLN A 132 9.64 9.13 -12.65
CA GLN A 132 9.51 7.81 -13.22
C GLN A 132 9.45 7.92 -14.74
N THR A 133 10.25 7.10 -15.42
CA THR A 133 10.18 6.94 -16.87
C THR A 133 9.34 5.72 -17.19
N ASN A 134 8.31 5.89 -18.00
CA ASN A 134 7.39 4.84 -18.42
C ASN A 134 7.41 4.68 -19.93
N THR A 135 7.30 3.43 -20.38
CA THR A 135 6.96 3.12 -21.78
C THR A 135 5.48 2.79 -21.85
N TYR A 136 4.74 3.52 -22.68
CA TYR A 136 3.28 3.40 -22.81
C TYR A 136 2.90 2.54 -24.02
N TYR A 137 1.90 1.69 -23.81
CA TYR A 137 1.24 0.86 -24.81
C TYR A 137 -0.28 1.11 -24.70
N ALA A 138 -1.00 1.18 -25.81
CA ALA A 138 -2.43 1.50 -25.79
C ALA A 138 -3.19 0.77 -26.90
N GLU A 139 -4.21 0.00 -26.55
CA GLU A 139 -4.98 -0.78 -27.51
C GLU A 139 -6.47 -0.43 -27.45
N CYS A 140 -7.08 -0.28 -28.61
CA CYS A 140 -8.52 -0.06 -28.75
C CYS A 140 -9.26 -1.37 -28.50
N ILE A 141 -10.27 -1.35 -27.64
CA ILE A 141 -11.11 -2.53 -27.41
C ILE A 141 -12.11 -2.63 -28.58
N GLN A 142 -12.06 -3.76 -29.30
CA GLN A 142 -12.98 -4.03 -30.39
C GLN A 142 -14.43 -3.96 -29.91
N ASP A 143 -15.30 -3.37 -30.75
CA ASP A 143 -16.73 -3.17 -30.48
C ASP A 143 -17.05 -2.36 -29.21
N ALA A 144 -16.07 -1.62 -28.68
CA ALA A 144 -16.25 -0.70 -27.57
C ALA A 144 -15.56 0.65 -27.84
N LEU A 145 -16.08 1.73 -27.25
CA LEU A 145 -15.49 3.08 -27.35
C LEU A 145 -14.47 3.33 -26.23
N PHE A 146 -13.62 2.34 -25.95
CA PHE A 146 -12.64 2.39 -24.89
C PHE A 146 -11.26 1.95 -25.36
N THR A 147 -10.25 2.56 -24.76
CA THR A 147 -8.84 2.20 -24.90
C THR A 147 -8.34 1.64 -23.58
N VAL A 148 -7.63 0.51 -23.64
CA VAL A 148 -6.85 0.00 -22.52
C VAL A 148 -5.38 0.39 -22.71
N GLY A 149 -4.80 1.00 -21.68
CA GLY A 149 -3.42 1.43 -21.66
C GLY A 149 -2.60 0.69 -20.63
N MET A 150 -1.31 0.55 -20.91
CA MET A 150 -0.33 -0.04 -20.02
C MET A 150 0.92 0.84 -19.98
N ALA A 151 1.27 1.30 -18.78
CA ALA A 151 2.50 2.04 -18.53
C ALA A 151 3.52 1.12 -17.85
N VAL A 152 4.59 0.78 -18.56
CA VAL A 152 5.68 -0.06 -18.03
C VAL A 152 6.82 0.82 -17.56
N ALA A 153 7.06 0.84 -16.24
CA ALA A 153 8.14 1.61 -15.66
C ALA A 153 9.51 1.03 -16.04
N SER A 154 10.48 1.91 -16.29
CA SER A 154 11.87 1.52 -16.52
C SER A 154 12.41 0.72 -15.33
N GLY A 155 12.90 -0.49 -15.60
CA GLY A 155 13.37 -1.47 -14.63
C GLY A 155 12.33 -2.49 -14.17
N ASP A 156 11.06 -2.31 -14.55
CA ASP A 156 9.98 -3.26 -14.26
C ASP A 156 9.76 -4.24 -15.43
N GLU A 157 10.63 -4.35 -16.42
CA GLU A 157 10.42 -5.21 -17.60
C GLU A 157 10.60 -6.71 -17.29
N LYS A 158 11.38 -7.03 -16.24
CA LYS A 158 11.72 -8.41 -15.89
C LYS A 158 10.83 -8.96 -14.79
N ARG A 159 10.37 -10.21 -14.97
CA ARG A 159 9.59 -10.96 -13.99
C ARG A 159 10.15 -12.34 -13.74
N ILE A 160 9.90 -12.83 -12.52
CA ILE A 160 10.24 -14.19 -12.13
C ILE A 160 9.07 -15.09 -12.50
N ARG A 161 9.40 -16.13 -13.28
CA ARG A 161 8.50 -17.24 -13.56
C ARG A 161 9.09 -18.54 -13.03
N PRO A 162 8.25 -19.47 -12.57
CA PRO A 162 8.70 -20.82 -12.25
C PRO A 162 9.22 -21.51 -13.52
N ARG A 163 10.28 -22.31 -13.38
CA ARG A 163 10.90 -23.05 -14.50
C ARG A 163 9.98 -24.12 -15.10
N LYS A 164 9.10 -24.67 -14.28
CA LYS A 164 8.08 -25.65 -14.67
C LYS A 164 6.71 -25.10 -14.30
N PRO A 165 5.64 -25.49 -15.02
CA PRO A 165 4.27 -25.21 -14.59
C PRO A 165 4.04 -25.66 -13.14
N ILE A 166 3.11 -25.00 -12.46
CA ILE A 166 2.73 -25.38 -11.09
C ILE A 166 2.10 -26.78 -11.13
N ASP A 167 2.70 -27.71 -10.41
CA ASP A 167 2.10 -29.01 -10.14
C ASP A 167 1.14 -28.86 -8.94
N TYR A 168 -0.15 -28.69 -9.25
CA TYR A 168 -1.20 -28.49 -8.26
C TYR A 168 -1.34 -29.67 -7.28
N GLY A 169 -0.99 -30.90 -7.69
CA GLY A 169 -1.00 -32.08 -6.80
C GLY A 169 0.11 -32.04 -5.74
N SER A 170 1.18 -31.30 -6.00
CA SER A 170 2.32 -31.13 -5.09
C SER A 170 2.18 -29.97 -4.09
N VAL A 171 1.07 -29.24 -4.14
CA VAL A 171 0.82 -28.13 -3.21
C VAL A 171 0.55 -28.69 -1.81
N GLU A 172 1.34 -28.26 -0.83
CA GLU A 172 1.18 -28.71 0.55
C GLU A 172 0.27 -27.77 1.34
N MET A 173 -0.64 -28.34 2.12
CA MET A 173 -1.53 -27.57 2.99
C MET A 173 -0.77 -26.84 4.10
N SER A 174 0.37 -27.39 4.54
CA SER A 174 1.24 -26.81 5.56
C SER A 174 1.70 -25.39 5.24
N TRP A 175 1.76 -25.01 3.96
CA TRP A 175 2.14 -23.65 3.57
C TRP A 175 1.08 -22.62 3.98
N PHE A 176 -0.18 -23.05 4.08
CA PHE A 176 -1.35 -22.24 4.40
C PHE A 176 -1.83 -22.45 5.83
N GLU A 177 -1.08 -23.21 6.64
CA GLU A 177 -1.38 -23.43 8.05
C GLU A 177 -0.81 -22.31 8.93
N GLY A 178 -1.51 -22.02 10.02
CA GLY A 178 -1.11 -21.02 11.01
C GLY A 178 -1.41 -19.57 10.63
N PRO A 179 -1.19 -18.63 11.57
CA PRO A 179 -1.64 -17.25 11.41
C PRO A 179 -0.63 -16.36 10.66
N ASN A 180 0.56 -16.87 10.34
CA ASN A 180 1.74 -16.08 9.94
C ASN A 180 1.82 -15.72 8.44
N TRP A 181 0.67 -15.72 7.76
CA TRP A 181 0.54 -15.31 6.38
C TRP A 181 -0.78 -14.58 6.13
N ARG A 182 -0.82 -13.73 5.11
CA ARG A 182 -2.02 -13.04 4.64
C ARG A 182 -2.08 -12.99 3.13
N MET A 183 -3.31 -12.93 2.64
CA MET A 183 -3.64 -12.68 1.24
C MET A 183 -4.18 -11.26 1.08
N HIS A 184 -4.06 -10.70 -0.13
CA HIS A 184 -4.60 -9.39 -0.40
C HIS A 184 -6.12 -9.37 -0.18
N PRO A 185 -6.64 -8.51 0.72
CA PRO A 185 -8.03 -8.62 1.19
C PRO A 185 -9.07 -8.28 0.12
N GLN A 186 -8.69 -7.50 -0.89
CA GLN A 186 -9.60 -7.00 -1.92
C GLN A 186 -9.41 -7.68 -3.28
N TRP A 187 -8.35 -8.47 -3.47
CA TRP A 187 -8.12 -9.17 -4.73
C TRP A 187 -8.85 -10.50 -4.70
N ARG A 188 -9.47 -10.85 -5.81
CA ARG A 188 -10.18 -12.13 -5.95
C ARG A 188 -9.31 -13.07 -6.78
N TYR A 189 -8.69 -14.06 -6.16
CA TYR A 189 -7.79 -15.00 -6.83
C TYR A 189 -8.55 -16.07 -7.62
N CYS A 190 -9.70 -16.48 -7.08
CA CYS A 190 -10.70 -17.29 -7.76
C CYS A 190 -12.03 -16.55 -7.71
N LEU A 191 -12.91 -16.82 -8.67
CA LEU A 191 -14.27 -16.28 -8.67
C LEU A 191 -15.06 -16.84 -7.48
N VAL A 192 -15.96 -16.00 -6.95
CA VAL A 192 -16.74 -16.27 -5.74
C VAL A 192 -17.76 -17.36 -6.02
N ASN A 193 -17.76 -18.41 -5.19
CA ASN A 193 -18.90 -19.32 -5.07
C ASN A 193 -19.88 -18.81 -4.00
N ASP A 194 -21.16 -19.16 -4.06
CA ASP A 194 -22.18 -18.70 -3.09
C ASP A 194 -21.82 -19.06 -1.63
N THR A 195 -21.00 -20.09 -1.44
CA THR A 195 -20.46 -20.51 -0.13
C THR A 195 -19.36 -19.60 0.42
N ASP A 196 -18.72 -18.80 -0.42
CA ASP A 196 -17.51 -18.04 -0.06
C ASP A 196 -17.85 -16.65 0.49
N ALA A 197 -19.09 -16.18 0.33
CA ALA A 197 -19.52 -14.82 0.64
C ALA A 197 -19.34 -14.40 2.11
N LEU A 198 -19.29 -15.37 3.04
CA LEU A 198 -19.12 -15.14 4.47
C LEU A 198 -17.72 -15.51 5.00
N SER A 199 -16.83 -16.02 4.13
CA SER A 199 -15.49 -16.48 4.51
C SER A 199 -14.42 -15.42 4.25
N THR A 200 -13.32 -15.48 4.99
CA THR A 200 -12.15 -14.63 4.70
C THR A 200 -11.48 -15.07 3.40
N PRO A 201 -10.80 -14.17 2.67
CA PRO A 201 -10.09 -14.52 1.43
C PRO A 201 -9.13 -15.70 1.60
N GLU A 202 -8.44 -15.77 2.74
CA GLU A 202 -7.53 -16.87 3.10
C GLU A 202 -8.26 -18.21 3.27
N GLU A 203 -9.42 -18.22 3.94
CA GLU A 203 -10.24 -19.42 4.14
C GLU A 203 -10.80 -19.93 2.80
N SER A 204 -11.35 -19.04 1.97
CA SER A 204 -11.87 -19.43 0.65
C SER A 204 -10.74 -20.00 -0.22
N PHE A 205 -9.57 -19.35 -0.22
CA PHE A 205 -8.43 -19.83 -1.00
C PHE A 205 -7.94 -21.21 -0.53
N ALA A 206 -7.93 -21.46 0.79
CA ALA A 206 -7.57 -22.77 1.33
C ALA A 206 -8.50 -23.90 0.86
N VAL A 207 -9.79 -23.63 0.61
CA VAL A 207 -10.73 -24.59 0.01
C VAL A 207 -10.30 -24.95 -1.42
N TYR A 208 -9.98 -23.95 -2.24
CA TYR A 208 -9.50 -24.18 -3.61
C TYR A 208 -8.16 -24.91 -3.65
N VAL A 209 -7.25 -24.63 -2.72
CA VAL A 209 -5.97 -25.36 -2.59
C VAL A 209 -6.20 -26.83 -2.26
N LYS A 210 -7.14 -27.17 -1.37
CA LYS A 210 -7.51 -28.56 -1.09
C LYS A 210 -8.01 -29.26 -2.36
N GLN A 211 -8.86 -28.59 -3.14
CA GLN A 211 -9.36 -29.12 -4.40
C GLN A 211 -8.23 -29.32 -5.44
N MET A 212 -7.31 -28.35 -5.55
CA MET A 212 -6.12 -28.44 -6.40
C MET A 212 -5.28 -29.66 -6.06
N ARG A 213 -5.03 -29.90 -4.77
CA ARG A 213 -4.24 -31.04 -4.29
C ARG A 213 -4.91 -32.38 -4.58
N VAL A 214 -6.22 -32.49 -4.36
CA VAL A 214 -6.98 -33.74 -4.59
C VAL A 214 -7.10 -34.06 -6.08
N THR A 215 -7.35 -33.06 -6.92
CA THR A 215 -7.63 -33.27 -8.35
C THR A 215 -6.40 -33.17 -9.24
N GLY A 216 -5.31 -32.58 -8.74
CA GLY A 216 -4.13 -32.24 -9.54
C GLY A 216 -4.37 -31.16 -10.60
N LYS A 217 -5.49 -30.43 -10.53
CA LYS A 217 -5.90 -29.45 -11.55
C LYS A 217 -6.33 -28.12 -10.93
N LEU A 218 -6.20 -27.05 -11.69
CA LEU A 218 -6.74 -25.74 -11.31
C LEU A 218 -8.28 -25.78 -11.35
N PRO A 219 -9.00 -25.38 -10.29
CA PRO A 219 -10.46 -25.26 -10.31
C PRO A 219 -10.94 -24.26 -11.36
N LYS A 220 -12.09 -24.51 -11.99
CA LYS A 220 -12.68 -23.64 -13.02
C LYS A 220 -12.83 -22.18 -12.57
N LEU A 221 -13.23 -21.95 -11.32
CA LEU A 221 -13.39 -20.61 -10.76
C LEU A 221 -12.05 -19.85 -10.66
N CYS A 222 -10.92 -20.54 -10.63
CA CYS A 222 -9.59 -19.96 -10.59
C CYS A 222 -8.96 -19.78 -11.99
N GLU A 223 -9.49 -20.45 -13.02
CA GLU A 223 -8.93 -20.41 -14.38
C GLU A 223 -8.83 -19.00 -14.98
N PRO A 224 -9.84 -18.10 -14.84
CA PRO A 224 -9.75 -16.75 -15.37
C PRO A 224 -8.57 -15.95 -14.81
N ARG A 225 -8.05 -16.33 -13.64
CA ARG A 225 -6.96 -15.64 -12.94
C ARG A 225 -5.77 -16.56 -12.65
N ARG A 226 -5.56 -17.57 -13.51
CA ARG A 226 -4.46 -18.54 -13.41
C ARG A 226 -3.10 -17.88 -13.12
N ALA A 227 -2.75 -16.81 -13.82
CA ALA A 227 -1.46 -16.16 -13.64
C ALA A 227 -1.24 -15.63 -12.22
N LEU A 228 -2.27 -15.08 -11.59
CA LEU A 228 -2.23 -14.59 -10.22
C LEU A 228 -2.17 -15.77 -9.22
N VAL A 229 -2.98 -16.80 -9.43
CA VAL A 229 -3.02 -18.01 -8.59
C VAL A 229 -1.69 -18.74 -8.62
N ASP A 230 -1.15 -19.01 -9.82
CA ASP A 230 0.12 -19.69 -10.01
C ASP A 230 1.27 -18.92 -9.34
N ARG A 231 1.25 -17.60 -9.45
CA ARG A 231 2.23 -16.74 -8.80
C ARG A 231 2.12 -16.80 -7.27
N PHE A 232 0.90 -16.74 -6.72
CA PHE A 232 0.68 -16.84 -5.28
C PHE A 232 1.14 -18.19 -4.71
N LEU A 233 0.80 -19.30 -5.38
CA LEU A 233 1.25 -20.64 -5.00
C LEU A 233 2.77 -20.78 -5.05
N PHE A 234 3.39 -20.21 -6.10
CA PHE A 234 4.84 -20.16 -6.20
C PHE A 234 5.47 -19.38 -5.03
N ASP A 235 4.97 -18.18 -4.73
CA ASP A 235 5.47 -17.35 -3.64
C ASP A 235 5.32 -18.05 -2.29
N MET A 236 4.18 -18.71 -2.03
CA MET A 236 3.95 -19.49 -0.81
C MET A 236 4.94 -20.65 -0.64
N LYS A 237 5.21 -21.38 -1.74
CA LYS A 237 6.17 -22.49 -1.78
C LYS A 237 7.60 -22.03 -1.46
N VAL A 238 8.10 -21.03 -2.20
CA VAL A 238 9.50 -20.60 -2.08
C VAL A 238 9.79 -19.88 -0.77
N THR A 239 8.75 -19.31 -0.13
CA THR A 239 8.87 -18.61 1.15
C THR A 239 8.46 -19.47 2.35
N ASN A 240 8.18 -20.77 2.18
CA ASN A 240 7.74 -21.64 3.28
C ASN A 240 8.73 -21.68 4.47
N GLY A 241 10.04 -21.61 4.20
CA GLY A 241 11.06 -21.63 5.24
C GLY A 241 11.27 -20.31 6.01
N LEU A 242 10.63 -19.20 5.62
CA LEU A 242 10.90 -17.88 6.23
C LEU A 242 10.55 -17.83 7.71
N THR A 243 9.39 -18.37 8.08
CA THR A 243 8.90 -18.38 9.47
C THR A 243 9.90 -19.05 10.40
N ASN A 244 10.44 -20.22 10.02
CA ASN A 244 11.47 -20.92 10.78
C ASN A 244 12.79 -20.13 10.86
N SER A 245 13.19 -19.47 9.76
CA SER A 245 14.39 -18.63 9.74
C SER A 245 14.28 -17.43 10.69
N TRP A 246 13.08 -16.84 10.81
CA TRP A 246 12.82 -15.73 11.71
C TRP A 246 12.76 -16.19 13.17
N ASP A 247 12.17 -17.35 13.44
CA ASP A 247 12.15 -17.97 14.77
C ASP A 247 13.58 -18.21 15.30
N VAL A 248 14.47 -18.79 14.48
CA VAL A 248 15.89 -18.98 14.85
C VAL A 248 16.58 -17.64 15.14
N SER A 249 16.24 -16.59 14.42
CA SER A 249 16.83 -15.25 14.59
C SER A 249 16.21 -14.46 15.75
N TRP A 250 15.17 -14.99 16.39
CA TRP A 250 14.33 -14.23 17.30
C TRP A 250 15.07 -13.67 18.51
N LYS A 251 15.98 -14.45 19.12
CA LYS A 251 16.80 -13.99 20.26
C LYS A 251 17.57 -12.70 19.94
N LYS A 252 18.03 -12.54 18.69
CA LYS A 252 18.71 -11.32 18.22
C LYS A 252 17.70 -10.19 17.99
N ASN A 253 16.57 -10.47 17.36
CA ASN A 253 15.51 -9.49 17.09
C ASN A 253 14.97 -8.90 18.39
N ARG A 254 14.67 -9.74 19.39
CA ARG A 254 14.22 -9.31 20.72
C ARG A 254 15.20 -8.37 21.42
N ARG A 255 16.52 -8.67 21.36
CA ARG A 255 17.57 -7.80 21.93
C ARG A 255 17.64 -6.45 21.24
N ASN A 256 17.39 -6.42 19.94
CA ASN A 256 17.36 -5.20 19.13
C ASN A 256 15.97 -4.53 19.13
N GLN A 257 15.04 -4.97 19.98
CA GLN A 257 13.65 -4.48 20.05
C GLN A 257 12.95 -4.45 18.69
N ILE A 258 13.25 -5.42 17.83
CA ILE A 258 12.51 -5.71 16.60
C ILE A 258 11.40 -6.68 16.98
N HIS A 259 10.15 -6.25 16.92
CA HIS A 259 9.00 -7.07 17.33
C HIS A 259 8.24 -7.69 16.17
N LEU A 260 8.44 -7.19 14.96
CA LEU A 260 7.79 -7.69 13.75
C LEU A 260 8.81 -7.71 12.61
N VAL A 261 8.83 -8.82 11.89
CA VAL A 261 9.49 -8.98 10.60
C VAL A 261 8.49 -9.51 9.58
N PHE A 262 8.58 -9.05 8.35
CA PHE A 262 7.66 -9.45 7.30
C PHE A 262 8.32 -9.49 5.93
N PHE A 263 7.72 -10.24 5.02
CA PHE A 263 8.07 -10.31 3.62
C PHE A 263 6.79 -10.31 2.78
N SER A 264 6.69 -9.33 1.89
CA SER A 264 5.53 -9.11 1.05
C SER A 264 5.91 -9.27 -0.41
N THR A 265 5.01 -9.81 -1.23
CA THR A 265 5.28 -10.10 -2.64
C THR A 265 4.30 -9.41 -3.59
N PRO A 266 4.66 -9.24 -4.87
CA PRO A 266 3.76 -8.67 -5.88
C PRO A 266 2.46 -9.46 -6.09
N SER A 267 2.38 -10.71 -5.62
CA SER A 267 1.18 -11.54 -5.71
C SER A 267 0.15 -11.26 -4.63
N GLY A 268 0.39 -10.30 -3.74
CA GLY A 268 -0.51 -10.00 -2.63
C GLY A 268 -0.27 -10.85 -1.38
N MET A 269 0.69 -11.78 -1.42
CA MET A 269 1.09 -12.57 -0.25
C MET A 269 1.95 -11.74 0.69
N ILE A 270 1.65 -11.80 1.99
CA ILE A 270 2.49 -11.32 3.10
C ILE A 270 2.78 -12.53 3.99
N LYS A 271 4.05 -12.76 4.33
CA LYS A 271 4.45 -13.61 5.46
C LYS A 271 5.06 -12.77 6.55
N PHE A 272 4.83 -13.12 7.80
CA PHE A 272 5.35 -12.35 8.92
C PHE A 272 5.66 -13.24 10.12
N TRP A 273 6.42 -12.69 11.05
CA TRP A 273 6.64 -13.24 12.37
C TRP A 273 6.71 -12.09 13.35
N ASN A 274 6.01 -12.22 14.48
CA ASN A 274 5.97 -11.19 15.50
C ASN A 274 5.99 -11.81 16.90
N GLU A 275 6.73 -11.16 17.79
CA GLU A 275 6.72 -11.44 19.22
C GLU A 275 7.11 -10.15 19.94
N LEU A 276 6.57 -9.92 21.14
CA LEU A 276 6.81 -8.67 21.86
C LEU A 276 8.23 -8.62 22.45
N PRO A 277 8.92 -7.47 22.40
CA PRO A 277 10.17 -7.27 23.11
C PRO A 277 9.95 -7.24 24.62
N ASN A 278 10.98 -7.56 25.38
CA ASN A 278 10.91 -7.54 26.85
C ASN A 278 10.53 -6.15 27.37
N GLY A 279 9.58 -6.09 28.30
CA GLY A 279 9.15 -4.85 28.95
C GLY A 279 8.18 -3.99 28.11
N LEU A 280 7.69 -4.54 26.99
CA LEU A 280 6.64 -3.91 26.18
C LEU A 280 5.36 -4.75 26.19
N SER A 281 4.23 -4.07 26.02
CA SER A 281 2.89 -4.62 25.93
C SER A 281 2.21 -4.16 24.64
N ASN A 282 1.39 -5.04 24.07
CA ASN A 282 0.49 -4.72 22.96
C ASN A 282 -0.83 -4.09 23.42
N THR A 283 -1.12 -4.07 24.71
CA THR A 283 -2.27 -3.39 25.30
C THR A 283 -1.83 -2.38 26.33
N ASP A 284 -2.61 -1.31 26.48
CA ASP A 284 -2.37 -0.30 27.50
C ASP A 284 -2.59 -0.89 28.91
N PRO A 285 -1.53 -1.00 29.75
CA PRO A 285 -1.66 -1.56 31.10
C PRO A 285 -2.56 -0.74 32.02
N ASN A 286 -2.78 0.53 31.70
CA ASN A 286 -3.61 1.46 32.48
C ASN A 286 -5.00 1.65 31.89
N TRP A 287 -5.40 0.84 30.89
CA TRP A 287 -6.72 0.95 30.30
C TRP A 287 -7.81 0.51 31.28
N ILE A 288 -8.75 1.42 31.54
CA ILE A 288 -9.97 1.12 32.29
C ILE A 288 -11.10 1.05 31.27
N GLU A 289 -11.69 -0.14 31.10
CA GLU A 289 -12.86 -0.32 30.26
C GLU A 289 -14.03 0.51 30.82
N SER A 290 -14.41 1.58 30.13
CA SER A 290 -15.58 2.36 30.51
C SER A 290 -16.84 1.55 30.20
N VAL A 291 -17.69 1.30 31.21
CA VAL A 291 -19.03 0.74 31.03
C VAL A 291 -19.88 1.73 30.23
N THR A 292 -19.95 1.56 28.91
CA THR A 292 -20.83 2.38 28.06
C THR A 292 -22.27 1.94 28.24
N THR A 293 -23.08 2.79 28.87
CA THR A 293 -24.54 2.74 28.73
C THR A 293 -24.93 3.06 27.28
N PRO A 294 -26.02 2.46 26.73
CA PRO A 294 -26.37 2.67 25.33
C PRO A 294 -26.88 4.09 25.10
N VAL A 295 -26.12 4.90 24.36
CA VAL A 295 -26.58 6.22 23.89
C VAL A 295 -27.40 6.03 22.60
N PRO A 296 -28.58 6.67 22.46
CA PRO A 296 -29.39 6.55 21.24
C PRO A 296 -28.67 7.15 20.03
N LYS A 297 -28.72 6.44 18.90
CA LYS A 297 -28.18 6.90 17.61
C LYS A 297 -28.97 8.09 17.09
N SER A 298 -28.46 9.31 17.27
CA SER A 298 -28.81 10.42 16.38
C SER A 298 -27.66 11.44 16.32
N THR A 299 -27.40 11.92 15.11
CA THR A 299 -26.40 12.90 14.66
C THR A 299 -25.00 12.36 14.28
N PRO A 300 -24.55 12.56 13.02
CA PRO A 300 -23.19 12.24 12.61
C PRO A 300 -22.24 13.35 13.10
N GLN A 301 -21.78 13.21 14.34
CA GLN A 301 -20.65 13.99 14.83
C GLN A 301 -19.35 13.30 14.40
N SER A 302 -18.41 14.11 13.89
CA SER A 302 -17.03 13.72 13.58
C SER A 302 -16.46 12.82 14.67
N ILE A 303 -16.11 11.59 14.32
CA ILE A 303 -15.49 10.60 15.22
C ILE A 303 -14.21 11.25 15.79
N PRO A 304 -14.13 11.54 17.11
CA PRO A 304 -12.84 11.88 17.71
C PRO A 304 -11.93 10.67 17.51
N THR A 305 -10.66 10.87 17.12
CA THR A 305 -9.67 9.78 17.06
C THR A 305 -9.70 9.00 18.36
N GLN A 306 -10.39 7.85 18.36
CA GLN A 306 -10.50 6.98 19.52
C GLN A 306 -9.09 6.52 19.86
N GLN A 307 -8.63 6.82 21.07
CA GLN A 307 -7.39 6.25 21.58
C GLN A 307 -7.58 4.73 21.62
N SER A 308 -6.87 4.02 20.74
CA SER A 308 -6.88 2.56 20.75
C SER A 308 -6.17 2.07 22.00
N SER A 309 -6.82 1.20 22.76
CA SER A 309 -6.27 0.51 23.93
C SER A 309 -5.32 -0.62 23.56
N SER A 310 -5.21 -0.94 22.27
CA SER A 310 -4.38 -2.03 21.75
C SER A 310 -3.59 -1.62 20.50
N TYR A 311 -2.47 -2.32 20.31
CA TYR A 311 -1.60 -2.21 19.16
C TYR A 311 -2.32 -2.69 17.90
N SER A 312 -2.30 -1.83 16.87
CA SER A 312 -2.79 -2.13 15.53
C SER A 312 -1.62 -2.70 14.73
N HIS A 313 -1.70 -3.98 14.36
CA HIS A 313 -0.57 -4.71 13.81
C HIS A 313 -0.21 -4.23 12.40
N TYR A 314 1.06 -3.89 12.18
CA TYR A 314 1.49 -3.13 11.00
C TYR A 314 1.08 -3.73 9.65
N VAL A 315 1.21 -5.06 9.49
CA VAL A 315 0.84 -5.77 8.25
C VAL A 315 -0.49 -6.55 8.33
N LEU A 316 -1.17 -6.53 9.49
CA LEU A 316 -2.42 -7.25 9.69
C LEU A 316 -3.63 -6.34 9.82
N ASP A 317 -3.42 -5.08 10.21
CA ASP A 317 -4.48 -4.11 10.42
C ASP A 317 -4.22 -2.84 9.59
N GLU A 318 -2.99 -2.31 9.61
CA GLU A 318 -2.65 -1.05 8.92
C GLU A 318 -2.30 -1.21 7.43
N ASN A 319 -1.54 -2.26 7.07
CA ASN A 319 -0.98 -2.44 5.72
C ASN A 319 -1.11 -3.90 5.24
N ARG A 320 -2.34 -4.32 4.96
CA ARG A 320 -2.70 -5.69 4.55
C ARG A 320 -2.67 -5.94 3.04
N ARG A 321 -2.43 -4.92 2.22
CA ARG A 321 -2.56 -4.94 0.76
C ARG A 321 -1.23 -5.16 0.02
N SER A 322 -0.18 -5.54 0.75
CA SER A 322 1.10 -5.97 0.17
C SER A 322 1.64 -4.95 -0.84
N SER A 323 1.63 -5.27 -2.14
CA SER A 323 2.15 -4.45 -3.23
C SER A 323 1.44 -3.11 -3.44
N GLU A 324 0.22 -2.96 -2.91
CA GLU A 324 -0.52 -1.70 -3.00
C GLU A 324 -0.26 -0.76 -1.80
N ASP A 325 0.38 -1.25 -0.74
CA ASP A 325 0.64 -0.45 0.45
C ASP A 325 1.85 0.47 0.30
N ARG A 326 1.85 1.51 1.14
CA ARG A 326 2.87 2.57 1.16
C ARG A 326 4.28 2.01 1.24
N TYR A 327 4.56 1.13 2.22
CA TYR A 327 5.91 0.61 2.43
C TYR A 327 6.46 -0.10 1.18
N PHE A 328 5.61 -0.85 0.49
CA PHE A 328 6.00 -1.61 -0.69
C PHE A 328 6.28 -0.67 -1.85
N ARG A 329 5.36 0.26 -2.12
CA ARG A 329 5.47 1.23 -3.22
C ARG A 329 6.70 2.14 -3.05
N ARG A 330 7.00 2.56 -1.82
CA ARG A 330 8.21 3.34 -1.49
C ARG A 330 9.48 2.50 -1.68
N ALA A 331 9.53 1.28 -1.12
CA ALA A 331 10.73 0.43 -1.18
C ALA A 331 11.14 0.08 -2.62
N VAL A 332 10.19 -0.20 -3.50
CA VAL A 332 10.48 -0.52 -4.93
C VAL A 332 11.01 0.69 -5.69
N ARG A 333 10.62 1.90 -5.32
CA ARG A 333 11.12 3.15 -5.91
C ARG A 333 12.51 3.50 -5.40
N MET A 334 12.86 3.03 -4.21
CA MET A 334 14.17 3.22 -3.58
C MET A 334 15.05 1.95 -3.68
N ARG A 335 15.18 1.41 -4.89
CA ARG A 335 15.81 0.10 -5.18
C ARG A 335 17.12 -0.19 -4.43
N ASN A 336 18.00 0.81 -4.30
CA ASN A 336 19.33 0.64 -3.70
C ASN A 336 19.40 1.04 -2.21
N HIS A 337 18.28 1.44 -1.60
CA HIS A 337 18.24 1.99 -0.26
C HIS A 337 17.28 1.21 0.64
N ILE A 338 17.47 1.34 1.95
CA ILE A 338 16.48 0.95 2.95
C ILE A 338 15.60 2.17 3.18
N VAL A 339 14.29 2.01 3.04
CA VAL A 339 13.32 3.06 3.37
C VAL A 339 12.96 2.92 4.84
N VAL A 340 12.99 4.03 5.57
CA VAL A 340 12.65 4.08 6.98
C VAL A 340 11.45 5.02 7.19
N ASP A 341 10.56 4.66 8.10
CA ASP A 341 9.38 5.44 8.42
C ASP A 341 9.11 5.44 9.92
N VAL A 342 8.47 6.49 10.42
CA VAL A 342 7.97 6.54 11.80
C VAL A 342 6.50 6.13 11.77
N ASN A 343 6.12 5.17 12.61
CA ASN A 343 4.73 4.77 12.72
C ASN A 343 3.98 5.79 13.60
N LEU A 344 3.27 6.70 12.93
CA LEU A 344 2.50 7.76 13.59
C LEU A 344 1.09 7.31 14.01
N LYS A 345 0.69 6.08 13.69
CA LYS A 345 -0.68 5.59 13.89
C LYS A 345 -0.83 4.68 15.10
N THR A 346 0.19 3.88 15.37
CA THR A 346 0.16 2.89 16.45
C THR A 346 1.44 2.91 17.28
N LYS A 347 1.38 2.25 18.43
CA LYS A 347 2.43 2.25 19.45
C LYS A 347 2.39 0.97 20.26
N LEU A 348 3.46 0.74 21.00
CA LEU A 348 3.48 -0.22 22.11
C LEU A 348 3.49 0.55 23.44
N TRP A 349 3.16 -0.15 24.52
CA TRP A 349 3.20 0.42 25.87
C TRP A 349 4.35 -0.20 26.65
N TYR A 350 4.97 0.58 27.53
CA TYR A 350 5.89 0.01 28.50
C TYR A 350 5.10 -0.73 29.58
N SER A 351 5.57 -1.91 29.98
CA SER A 351 4.93 -2.70 31.05
C SER A 351 5.02 -2.02 32.43
N SER A 352 5.97 -1.10 32.59
CA SER A 352 6.18 -0.24 33.76
C SER A 352 6.75 1.08 33.27
N GLU A 353 6.61 2.16 34.03
CA GLU A 353 7.22 3.46 33.68
C GLU A 353 8.71 3.29 33.36
N ALA A 354 9.12 3.72 32.16
CA ALA A 354 10.46 3.53 31.65
C ALA A 354 11.00 4.82 31.04
N ALA A 355 12.31 5.04 31.17
CA ALA A 355 12.98 6.12 30.49
C ALA A 355 13.20 5.75 29.01
N SER A 356 12.72 6.60 28.11
CA SER A 356 13.04 6.55 26.68
C SER A 356 14.55 6.71 26.42
N ALA A 357 14.99 6.44 25.19
CA ALA A 357 16.34 6.74 24.73
C ALA A 357 16.71 8.24 24.83
N TYR A 358 15.72 9.12 24.98
CA TYR A 358 15.88 10.55 25.23
C TYR A 358 15.85 10.91 26.72
N GLY A 359 15.89 9.94 27.62
CA GLY A 359 15.88 10.14 29.07
C GLY A 359 14.58 10.68 29.66
N ASN A 360 13.52 10.79 28.84
CA ASN A 360 12.19 11.21 29.30
C ASN A 360 11.42 10.00 29.84
N PRO A 361 10.71 10.12 30.98
CA PRO A 361 9.78 9.09 31.43
C PRO A 361 8.61 8.98 30.44
N GLU A 362 8.35 7.77 29.96
CA GLU A 362 7.32 7.49 28.95
C GLU A 362 6.53 6.24 29.34
N ASN A 363 5.23 6.25 29.02
CA ASN A 363 4.35 5.08 29.12
C ASN A 363 4.21 4.34 27.79
N VAL A 364 4.68 4.94 26.69
CA VAL A 364 4.55 4.41 25.34
C VAL A 364 5.91 4.34 24.65
N SER A 365 6.09 3.34 23.79
CA SER A 365 7.23 3.24 22.87
C SER A 365 6.75 3.55 21.45
N LEU A 366 7.43 4.52 20.83
CA LEU A 366 7.20 4.86 19.43
C LEU A 366 7.84 3.79 18.54
N LEU A 367 7.16 3.48 17.43
CA LEU A 367 7.59 2.46 16.49
C LEU A 367 8.13 3.10 15.20
N MET A 368 9.08 2.42 14.58
CA MET A 368 9.63 2.73 13.27
C MET A 368 9.64 1.47 12.42
N THR A 369 9.51 1.67 11.11
CA THR A 369 9.61 0.60 10.14
C THR A 369 10.81 0.81 9.23
N ALA A 370 11.41 -0.31 8.81
CA ALA A 370 12.40 -0.33 7.75
C ALA A 370 11.97 -1.33 6.70
N SER A 371 12.06 -0.95 5.41
CA SER A 371 11.66 -1.79 4.29
C SER A 371 12.68 -1.72 3.15
N LYS A 372 12.91 -2.84 2.48
CA LYS A 372 13.83 -2.95 1.34
C LYS A 372 13.26 -3.87 0.26
N ALA A 373 13.22 -3.38 -0.96
CA ALA A 373 12.88 -4.19 -2.13
C ALA A 373 14.05 -5.12 -2.49
N LEU A 374 13.73 -6.37 -2.77
CA LEU A 374 14.70 -7.41 -3.11
C LEU A 374 14.55 -7.81 -4.57
N TYR A 375 15.68 -8.02 -5.24
CA TYR A 375 15.73 -8.33 -6.68
C TYR A 375 16.66 -9.51 -6.94
N VAL A 376 16.32 -10.33 -7.93
CA VAL A 376 17.17 -11.39 -8.49
C VAL A 376 17.24 -11.17 -9.99
N ASP A 377 18.46 -11.03 -10.54
CA ASP A 377 18.71 -10.75 -11.96
C ASP A 377 17.94 -9.53 -12.53
N GLY A 378 17.66 -8.57 -11.64
CA GLY A 378 16.90 -7.37 -11.93
C GLY A 378 15.38 -7.50 -11.84
N ALA A 379 14.84 -8.69 -11.57
CA ALA A 379 13.41 -8.90 -11.33
C ALA A 379 13.08 -8.80 -9.84
N LEU A 380 12.02 -8.06 -9.50
CA LEU A 380 11.52 -7.91 -8.13
C LEU A 380 11.00 -9.25 -7.59
N ILE A 381 11.51 -9.70 -6.44
CA ILE A 381 10.96 -10.86 -5.71
C ILE A 381 9.92 -10.46 -4.67
N GLY A 382 10.06 -9.28 -4.09
CA GLY A 382 9.24 -8.81 -2.98
C GLY A 382 9.94 -7.74 -2.15
N VAL A 383 9.32 -7.35 -1.05
CA VAL A 383 9.80 -6.36 -0.09
C VAL A 383 9.91 -7.01 1.27
N ALA A 384 11.12 -7.01 1.83
CA ALA A 384 11.35 -7.39 3.21
C ALA A 384 11.22 -6.16 4.10
N GLY A 385 10.61 -6.31 5.27
CA GLY A 385 10.51 -5.23 6.23
C GLY A 385 10.51 -5.70 7.67
N MET A 386 10.64 -4.73 8.56
CA MET A 386 10.63 -4.93 10.00
C MET A 386 10.04 -3.71 10.70
N GLU A 387 9.43 -3.93 11.86
CA GLU A 387 9.01 -2.89 12.79
C GLU A 387 9.76 -3.07 14.12
N PHE A 388 10.25 -1.96 14.65
CA PHE A 388 11.10 -1.90 15.82
C PHE A 388 10.91 -0.57 16.55
N THR A 389 11.43 -0.48 17.77
CA THR A 389 11.28 0.72 18.59
C THR A 389 12.25 1.84 18.16
N VAL A 390 11.80 3.09 18.31
CA VAL A 390 12.67 4.27 18.16
C VAL A 390 13.80 4.25 19.16
N ASP A 391 13.60 3.67 20.35
CA ASP A 391 14.63 3.53 21.37
C ASP A 391 15.83 2.72 20.88
N SER A 392 15.59 1.61 20.17
CA SER A 392 16.64 0.81 19.57
C SER A 392 17.37 1.55 18.44
N PHE A 393 16.61 2.28 17.63
CA PHE A 393 17.17 3.09 16.54
C PHE A 393 18.08 4.21 17.07
N ALA A 394 17.59 4.97 18.06
CA ALA A 394 18.31 6.07 18.69
C ALA A 394 19.60 5.61 19.37
N LYS A 395 19.59 4.46 20.05
CA LYS A 395 20.79 3.81 20.64
C LYS A 395 21.80 3.36 19.58
N THR A 396 21.35 3.05 18.37
CA THR A 396 22.23 2.68 17.26
C THR A 396 22.85 3.94 16.64
N LEU A 397 22.05 4.98 16.44
CA LEU A 397 22.53 6.27 15.92
C LEU A 397 23.54 6.96 16.84
N SER A 398 23.37 6.85 18.17
CA SER A 398 24.34 7.42 19.13
C SER A 398 25.75 6.84 19.01
N LYS A 399 25.90 5.66 18.38
CA LYS A 399 27.21 5.04 18.09
C LYS A 399 27.83 5.51 16.78
N MET A 400 27.03 6.06 15.87
CA MET A 400 27.45 6.44 14.51
C MET A 400 27.51 7.96 14.30
N GLY A 401 26.84 8.74 15.15
CA GLY A 401 26.72 10.18 14.99
C GLY A 401 26.15 10.87 16.23
N CYS A 402 25.35 11.91 16.02
CA CYS A 402 24.72 12.64 17.12
C CYS A 402 23.71 11.73 17.83
N GLY A 403 23.97 11.45 19.11
CA GLY A 403 23.05 10.71 19.95
C GLY A 403 21.89 11.58 20.45
N PRO A 404 20.90 10.94 21.10
CA PRO A 404 19.89 11.66 21.87
C PRO A 404 20.53 12.59 22.89
N GLN A 405 19.93 13.76 23.08
CA GLN A 405 20.40 14.80 24.02
C GLN A 405 21.79 15.39 23.69
N ASP A 406 22.23 15.38 22.43
CA ASP A 406 23.45 16.12 22.05
C ASP A 406 23.16 17.63 22.02
N ASP A 407 23.58 18.33 23.07
CA ASP A 407 23.39 19.78 23.22
C ASP A 407 24.38 20.61 22.37
N ARG A 408 25.40 19.98 21.75
CA ARG A 408 26.40 20.69 20.94
C ARG A 408 25.89 20.99 19.54
N ARG A 409 25.01 20.14 19.00
CA ARG A 409 24.49 20.23 17.62
C ARG A 409 23.08 19.68 17.53
N TRP A 410 22.23 20.38 16.80
CA TRP A 410 20.93 19.87 16.42
C TRP A 410 21.06 18.99 15.16
N CYS A 411 20.87 17.69 15.32
CA CYS A 411 20.99 16.72 14.24
C CYS A 411 19.63 16.08 13.97
N LEU A 412 19.25 16.01 12.70
CA LEU A 412 18.05 15.34 12.22
C LEU A 412 18.44 14.31 11.16
N LEU A 413 17.70 13.21 11.10
CA LEU A 413 17.72 12.32 9.95
C LEU A 413 16.45 12.55 9.15
N LEU A 414 16.61 12.78 7.85
CA LEU A 414 15.52 13.06 6.92
C LEU A 414 15.36 11.88 5.96
N ASP A 415 14.12 11.57 5.59
CA ASP A 415 13.83 10.61 4.52
C ASP A 415 14.03 11.24 3.12
N GLU A 416 13.76 10.46 2.08
CA GLU A 416 13.93 10.87 0.68
C GLU A 416 13.00 12.02 0.23
N HIS A 417 11.99 12.35 1.04
CA HIS A 417 11.08 13.50 0.84
C HIS A 417 11.18 14.53 1.97
N ALA A 418 12.28 14.50 2.72
CA ALA A 418 12.59 15.42 3.81
C ALA A 418 11.62 15.38 5.01
N TYR A 419 10.97 14.25 5.25
CA TYR A 419 10.29 14.01 6.53
C TYR A 419 11.30 13.61 7.60
N VAL A 420 11.14 14.17 8.80
CA VAL A 420 12.05 13.88 9.92
C VAL A 420 11.77 12.49 10.46
N VAL A 421 12.75 11.58 10.37
CA VAL A 421 12.66 10.23 10.92
C VAL A 421 13.41 10.06 12.25
N TYR A 422 14.34 10.97 12.55
CA TYR A 422 15.04 11.03 13.84
C TYR A 422 15.44 12.47 14.18
N SER A 423 15.54 12.75 15.49
CA SER A 423 15.98 14.02 16.05
C SER A 423 16.92 13.79 17.22
N SER A 424 17.97 14.59 17.39
CA SER A 424 18.84 14.53 18.58
C SER A 424 18.28 15.29 19.79
N LEU A 425 17.19 16.05 19.63
CA LEU A 425 16.73 16.96 20.68
C LEU A 425 16.21 16.22 21.92
N LYS A 426 16.64 16.70 23.09
CA LYS A 426 16.26 16.17 24.41
C LYS A 426 14.77 16.23 24.71
N ASN A 427 14.05 17.21 24.16
CA ASN A 427 12.61 17.38 24.37
C ASN A 427 11.75 16.46 23.49
N THR A 428 12.35 15.54 22.73
CA THR A 428 11.63 14.55 21.94
C THR A 428 10.89 13.60 22.89
N ARG A 429 9.55 13.67 22.88
CA ARG A 429 8.65 12.84 23.68
C ARG A 429 7.76 11.98 22.78
N TYR A 430 7.66 10.70 23.08
CA TYR A 430 6.90 9.75 22.28
C TYR A 430 5.40 9.92 22.48
N GLY A 431 4.95 10.20 23.71
CA GLY A 431 3.55 10.50 24.01
C GLY A 431 2.97 11.63 23.15
N ASN A 432 3.77 12.65 22.84
CA ASN A 432 3.34 13.81 22.03
C ASN A 432 2.93 13.44 20.60
N VAL A 433 3.49 12.36 20.03
CA VAL A 433 3.11 11.86 18.70
C VAL A 433 1.65 11.44 18.67
N PHE A 434 1.16 10.89 19.78
CA PHE A 434 -0.17 10.30 19.90
C PHE A 434 -1.15 11.13 20.74
N SER A 435 -0.71 12.27 21.27
CA SER A 435 -1.55 13.16 22.08
C SER A 435 -2.76 13.65 21.28
N THR A 436 -3.89 13.91 21.92
CA THR A 436 -5.05 14.59 21.29
C THR A 436 -4.94 16.12 21.41
N ASN A 437 -4.02 16.62 22.24
CA ASN A 437 -3.76 18.04 22.41
C ASN A 437 -2.94 18.58 21.22
N SER A 438 -3.46 19.61 20.57
CA SER A 438 -2.85 20.19 19.37
C SER A 438 -1.50 20.86 19.65
N ASP A 439 -1.30 21.42 20.84
CA ASP A 439 -0.05 22.09 21.19
C ASP A 439 1.06 21.08 21.52
N GLU A 440 0.72 19.95 22.15
CA GLU A 440 1.65 18.84 22.35
C GLU A 440 2.07 18.21 21.01
N ARG A 441 1.13 18.05 20.08
CA ARG A 441 1.42 17.58 18.71
C ARG A 441 2.32 18.55 17.95
N LYS A 442 2.16 19.87 18.09
CA LYS A 442 3.05 20.86 17.46
C LYS A 442 4.49 20.73 17.93
N GLY A 443 4.70 20.30 19.18
CA GLY A 443 6.02 20.04 19.75
C GLY A 443 6.72 18.79 19.21
N ASN A 444 5.98 17.86 18.58
CA ASN A 444 6.59 16.69 17.94
C ASN A 444 7.32 17.07 16.65
N LEU A 445 8.53 16.54 16.46
CA LEU A 445 9.30 16.70 15.22
C LEU A 445 9.20 15.48 14.29
N LEU A 446 9.04 14.29 14.86
CA LEU A 446 9.09 13.03 14.12
C LEU A 446 7.87 12.92 13.20
N GLY A 447 8.11 12.59 11.92
CA GLY A 447 7.10 12.49 10.88
C GLY A 447 6.65 13.85 10.31
N ARG A 448 7.20 14.98 10.77
CA ARG A 448 6.91 16.30 10.17
C ARG A 448 7.82 16.55 8.97
N TRP A 449 7.28 17.29 8.01
CA TRP A 449 8.07 17.80 6.88
C TRP A 449 9.05 18.87 7.38
N PHE A 450 10.33 18.70 7.04
CA PHE A 450 11.42 19.52 7.60
C PHE A 450 11.28 21.01 7.31
N GLY A 451 10.79 21.37 6.12
CA GLY A 451 10.76 22.76 5.67
C GLY A 451 9.74 23.66 6.39
N THR A 452 8.83 23.13 7.22
CA THR A 452 7.82 23.92 7.95
C THR A 452 7.95 23.84 9.48
N ILE A 453 9.06 23.32 10.00
CA ILE A 453 9.26 23.20 11.46
C ILE A 453 9.49 24.57 12.10
N ASN A 454 10.48 25.32 11.62
CA ASN A 454 10.76 26.69 12.06
C ASN A 454 11.59 27.44 11.01
N ARG A 455 11.88 28.73 11.25
CA ARG A 455 12.65 29.58 10.33
C ARG A 455 14.05 29.04 9.99
N ILE A 456 14.68 28.30 10.92
CA ILE A 456 16.01 27.72 10.69
C ILE A 456 15.90 26.56 9.71
N THR A 457 14.92 25.66 9.90
CA THR A 457 14.72 24.50 9.02
C THR A 457 14.23 24.91 7.64
N GLU A 458 13.36 25.92 7.56
CA GLU A 458 12.90 26.53 6.31
C GLU A 458 14.08 27.07 5.50
N ARG A 459 14.92 27.92 6.10
CA ARG A 459 16.13 28.44 5.45
C ARG A 459 17.10 27.32 5.07
N THR A 460 17.25 26.31 5.92
CA THR A 460 18.11 25.15 5.65
C THR A 460 17.58 24.36 4.45
N MET A 461 16.25 24.16 4.36
CA MET A 461 15.63 23.51 3.23
C MET A 461 15.88 24.28 1.92
N SER A 462 15.74 25.61 1.93
CA SER A 462 16.07 26.43 0.76
C SER A 462 17.52 26.24 0.31
N LEU A 463 18.46 26.08 1.26
CA LEU A 463 19.86 25.78 0.94
C LEU A 463 20.04 24.35 0.40
N LEU A 464 19.32 23.37 0.93
CA LEU A 464 19.37 21.99 0.43
C LEU A 464 18.85 21.90 -1.01
N LEU A 465 17.75 22.59 -1.32
CA LEU A 465 17.21 22.72 -2.67
C LEU A 465 18.21 23.42 -3.60
N LYS A 466 18.77 24.56 -3.19
CA LYS A 466 19.77 25.31 -3.97
C LYS A 466 21.02 24.48 -4.30
N ASN A 467 21.40 23.56 -3.41
CA ASN A 467 22.55 22.68 -3.58
C ASN A 467 22.19 21.30 -4.17
N ASN A 468 20.98 21.13 -4.70
CA ASN A 468 20.49 19.89 -5.33
C ASN A 468 20.53 18.64 -4.43
N PHE A 469 20.41 18.80 -3.11
CA PHE A 469 20.17 17.66 -2.21
C PHE A 469 18.73 17.14 -2.30
N TYR A 470 17.79 18.04 -2.60
CA TYR A 470 16.39 17.74 -2.91
C TYR A 470 15.98 18.47 -4.19
N THR A 471 14.86 18.06 -4.79
CA THR A 471 14.25 18.70 -5.96
C THR A 471 12.83 19.14 -5.60
N GLU A 472 12.46 20.33 -6.06
CA GLU A 472 11.10 20.88 -5.92
C GLU A 472 10.15 20.31 -6.98
#